data_AF-A0A920IXH1-F1
#
_entry.id   AF-A0A920IXH1-F1
#
_cell.length_a   1.000
_cell.length_b   1.000
_cell.length_c   1.000
_cell.angle_alpha   90.00
_cell.angle_beta   90.00
_cell.angle_gamma   90.00
#
_symmetry.space_group_name_H-M   'P 1'
#
loop_
_entity.id
_entity.type
_entity.pdbx_description
1 polymer ?
#
loop_
_entity_poly.entity_id
_entity_poly.type
_entity_poly.pdbx_seq_one_letter_code
_entity_poly.pdbx_strand_id
1 'polypeptide(L)' 'MAFVVAHRGLSAEAPENTFDSFDLAISNGIKHIEFDVQLTKIMK' A
#
# COMPACT_ATOMS: atom_id res chain seq x y z
N MET A 1 3.99 -21.87 -1.36
CA MET A 1 4.80 -20.71 -0.95
C MET A 1 3.84 -19.61 -0.52
N ALA A 2 4.09 -18.91 0.57
CA ALA A 2 3.26 -17.79 1.01
C ALA A 2 3.73 -16.47 0.37
N PHE A 3 2.80 -15.57 0.07
CA PHE A 3 3.12 -14.21 -0.38
C PHE A 3 3.23 -13.26 0.82
N VAL A 4 4.20 -12.35 0.78
CA VAL A 4 4.25 -11.18 1.65
C VAL A 4 3.59 -10.03 0.90
N VAL A 5 2.62 -9.39 1.55
CA VAL A 5 1.85 -8.26 1.00
C VAL A 5 1.98 -7.09 1.97
N ALA A 6 2.39 -5.93 1.47
CA ALA A 6 2.45 -4.71 2.24
C ALA A 6 1.03 -4.13 2.38
N HIS A 7 0.45 -4.24 3.58
CA HIS A 7 -0.91 -3.82 3.89
C HIS A 7 -0.99 -2.28 3.98
N ARG A 8 -1.67 -1.68 2.99
CA ARG A 8 -1.75 -0.23 2.76
C ARG A 8 -0.38 0.43 2.56
N GLY A 9 0.55 -0.30 1.95
CA GLY A 9 1.98 0.05 1.94
C GLY A 9 2.72 -0.43 3.20
N LEU A 10 3.90 0.11 3.47
CA LEU A 10 4.64 -0.17 4.71
C LEU A 10 4.15 0.74 5.85
N SER A 11 2.85 0.61 6.16
CA SER A 11 2.06 1.51 7.02
C SER A 11 2.54 1.64 8.48
N ALA A 12 3.39 0.71 8.93
CA ALA A 12 4.05 0.80 10.23
C ALA A 12 5.19 1.83 10.26
N GLU A 13 5.76 2.19 9.12
CA GLU A 13 6.95 3.06 9.01
C GLU A 13 6.68 4.36 8.25
N ALA A 14 5.64 4.41 7.41
CA ALA A 14 5.24 5.59 6.65
C ALA A 14 3.70 5.71 6.56
N PRO A 15 3.13 6.89 6.29
CA PRO A 15 1.67 7.07 6.22
C PRO A 15 1.01 6.09 5.24
N GLU A 16 -0.06 5.44 5.68
CA GLU A 16 -0.79 4.44 4.87
C GLU A 16 -1.38 5.03 3.58
N ASN A 17 -1.51 4.21 2.54
CA ASN A 17 -2.07 4.60 1.24
C ASN A 17 -1.39 5.84 0.60
N THR A 18 -0.06 5.95 0.75
CA THR A 18 0.75 7.03 0.15
C THR A 18 1.88 6.46 -0.70
N PHE A 19 2.40 7.26 -1.65
CA PHE A 19 3.58 6.86 -2.42
C PHE A 19 4.79 6.57 -1.54
N ASP A 20 5.00 7.33 -0.46
CA ASP A 20 6.11 7.11 0.47
C ASP A 20 6.06 5.70 1.10
N SER A 21 4.89 5.23 1.52
CA SER A 21 4.74 3.89 2.09
C SER A 21 4.81 2.77 1.04
N PHE A 22 4.45 3.06 -0.20
CA PHE A 22 4.60 2.13 -1.33
C PHE A 22 6.06 2.01 -1.75
N ASP A 23 6.77 3.12 -1.89
CA ASP A 23 8.19 3.18 -2.26
C ASP A 23 9.05 2.50 -1.19
N LEU A 24 8.70 2.65 0.09
CA LEU A 24 9.35 1.95 1.18
C LEU A 24 9.14 0.42 1.09
N ALA A 25 7.93 -0.04 0.75
CA ALA A 25 7.65 -1.45 0.55
C ALA A 25 8.44 -2.04 -0.64
N ILE A 26 8.50 -1.31 -1.76
CA ILE A 26 9.28 -1.70 -2.95
C ILE A 26 10.77 -1.78 -2.61
N SER A 27 11.29 -0.78 -1.89
CA SER A 27 12.69 -0.74 -1.46
C SER A 27 13.06 -1.89 -0.52
N ASN A 28 12.10 -2.40 0.26
CA ASN A 28 12.25 -3.58 1.10
C ASN A 28 12.04 -4.92 0.35
N GLY A 29 11.87 -4.89 -0.98
CA GLY A 29 11.74 -6.09 -1.82
C GLY A 29 10.38 -6.77 -1.73
N ILE A 30 9.36 -6.12 -1.17
CA ILE A 30 7.99 -6.65 -1.12
C ILE A 30 7.38 -6.53 -2.52
N LYS A 31 6.84 -7.65 -3.03
CA LYS A 31 6.34 -7.74 -4.41
C LYS A 31 4.86 -7.40 -4.59
N HIS A 32 4.11 -7.37 -3.50
CA HIS A 32 2.67 -7.12 -3.52
C HIS A 32 2.34 -5.99 -2.55
N ILE A 33 1.55 -5.04 -3.01
CA ILE A 33 1.03 -3.95 -2.20
C ILE A 33 -0.49 -4.06 -2.24
N GLU A 34 -1.09 -3.99 -1.06
CA GLU A 34 -2.53 -3.81 -0.89
C GLU A 34 -2.80 -2.33 -0.61
N PHE A 35 -3.94 -1.82 -1.08
CA PHE A 35 -4.37 -0.44 -0.86
C PHE A 35 -5.89 -0.33 -0.96
N ASP A 36 -6.44 0.66 -0.26
CA ASP A 36 -7.88 0.92 -0.27
C ASP A 36 -8.28 1.85 -1.42
N VAL A 37 -9.44 1.59 -2.02
CA VAL A 37 -10.06 2.48 -3.01
C VAL A 37 -11.44 2.94 -2.54
N GLN A 38 -11.75 4.22 -2.75
CA GLN A 38 -13.06 4.78 -2.44
C GLN A 38 -13.58 5.63 -3.60
N LEU A 39 -14.87 5.50 -3.90
CA LEU A 39 -15.54 6.35 -4.88
C LEU A 39 -15.69 7.78 -4.36
N THR A 40 -15.47 8.75 -5.24
CA THR A 40 -15.81 10.15 -4.96
C THR A 40 -17.33 10.32 -4.99
N LYS A 41 -17.84 11.39 -4.36
CA LYS A 41 -19.28 11.68 -4.30
C LYS A 41 -19.94 11.79 -5.68
N ILE A 42 -19.20 12.20 -6.71
CA ILE A 42 -19.71 12.40 -8.08
C ILE A 42 -19.87 11.05 -8.82
N MET A 43 -19.21 9.99 -8.34
CA MET A 43 -19.30 8.64 -8.91
C MET A 43 -20.29 7.75 -8.15
N LYS A 44 -21.13 8.35 -7.29
CA LYS A 44 -22.23 7.68 -6.55
C LYS A 44 -23.58 8.03 -7.15
#